data_AF-A0AA38NWZ1-F1
#
_entry.id   AF-A0AA38NWZ1-F1
#
_cell.length_a   1.000
_cell.length_b   1.000
_cell.length_c   1.000
_cell.angle_alpha   90.00
_cell.angle_beta   90.00
_cell.angle_gamma   90.00
#
_symmetry.space_group_name_H-M   'P 1'
#
loop_
_entity.id
_entity.type
_entity.pdbx_description
1 polymer ?
#
loop_
_entity_poly.entity_id
_entity_poly.type
_entity_poly.pdbx_seq_one_letter_code
_entity_poly.pdbx_strand_id
1 'polypeptide(L)'
;ASTVEADFDSGRILKFTSGYLGRERVKKEVKAERRVYELEELVGEDSIWKFQWAHILTNRPRGPTLIADTNDLVFAARIPEPAGNATFHQAAEDAAKILDQYRPLFFNASKPLKWHRRGHFPVQAMGVSFGGGQEVAKELYHPDKDQELLNRIHDMPCFQRLAGHASTAFRMWAPRLYSFYAGYMDQLRKMMPDLVFNFWNSIFACCTLNFGPTTTTVEHVDHMNYCYGWCAITALGSFDFRLGGHLVLWDLKLVVEVPPGWTMLIPSAFLRHSNTSLQPGETRFSLTQYTAAGLFRILSDEGVARTKMTPKQLAHAQQEQIKRITAALNRFSTLDELLNDQE
;
A
#
# COMPACT_ATOMS: atom_id res chain seq x y z
N ALA A 1 3.15 17.57 -12.01
CA ALA A 1 2.07 17.06 -11.12
C ALA A 1 1.35 18.24 -10.47
N SER A 2 0.18 18.04 -9.84
CA SER A 2 -0.34 18.97 -8.83
C SER A 2 0.16 18.54 -7.44
N THR A 3 0.16 19.45 -6.46
CA THR A 3 0.58 19.15 -5.09
C THR A 3 -0.52 19.53 -4.12
N VAL A 4 -0.73 18.70 -3.10
CA VAL A 4 -1.53 18.99 -1.91
C VAL A 4 -0.56 19.11 -0.74
N GLU A 5 -0.51 20.29 -0.14
CA GLU A 5 0.21 20.51 1.12
C GLU A 5 -0.64 20.00 2.27
N ALA A 6 -0.13 19.03 3.02
CA ALA A 6 -0.76 18.55 4.23
C ALA A 6 -0.15 19.29 5.43
N ASP A 7 -1.00 19.78 6.35
CA ASP A 7 -0.57 20.25 7.69
C ASP A 7 -0.17 19.04 8.56
N PHE A 8 0.94 18.43 8.15
CA PHE A 8 1.46 17.20 8.70
C PHE A 8 2.98 17.18 8.54
N ASP A 9 3.69 16.80 9.60
CA ASP A 9 5.14 16.60 9.59
C ASP A 9 5.44 15.09 9.48
N SER A 10 6.03 14.66 8.36
CA SER A 10 6.40 13.26 8.13
C SER A 10 7.48 12.76 9.08
N GLY A 11 8.26 13.65 9.69
CA GLY A 11 9.16 13.35 10.79
C GLY A 11 8.47 12.76 12.02
N ARG A 12 7.14 12.96 12.16
CA ARG A 12 6.34 12.30 13.20
C ARG A 12 6.40 10.78 13.11
N ILE A 13 6.68 10.19 11.94
CA ILE A 13 6.89 8.73 11.76
C ILE A 13 7.87 8.18 12.81
N LEU A 14 8.92 8.94 13.15
CA LEU A 14 9.95 8.53 14.11
C LEU A 14 9.40 8.22 15.51
N LYS A 15 8.31 8.89 15.91
CA LYS A 15 7.65 8.67 17.22
C LYS A 15 6.88 7.34 17.27
N PHE A 16 6.60 6.76 16.11
CA PHE A 16 5.66 5.65 15.96
C PHE A 16 6.25 4.44 15.24
N THR A 17 7.57 4.32 15.23
CA THR A 17 8.27 3.20 14.61
C THR A 17 9.20 2.55 15.63
N SER A 18 9.48 1.26 15.42
CA SER A 18 10.67 0.63 15.99
C SER A 18 11.89 0.83 15.09
N GLY A 19 11.66 1.24 13.84
CA GLY A 19 12.59 1.44 12.74
C GLY A 19 12.04 0.84 11.46
N TYR A 20 12.06 -0.48 11.36
CA TYR A 20 11.43 -1.17 10.24
C TYR A 20 9.91 -1.21 10.36
N LEU A 21 9.38 -1.58 11.52
CA LEU A 21 7.95 -1.77 11.76
C LEU A 21 7.31 -0.49 12.31
N GLY A 22 6.14 -0.15 11.80
CA GLY A 22 5.26 0.82 12.44
C GLY A 22 4.68 0.27 13.74
N ARG A 23 4.16 1.16 14.60
CA ARG A 23 3.37 0.77 15.77
C ARG A 23 1.91 0.60 15.38
N GLU A 24 1.23 -0.37 15.99
CA GLU A 24 -0.23 -0.44 15.92
C GLU A 24 -0.80 0.75 16.71
N ARG A 25 -1.47 1.67 16.00
CA ARG A 25 -1.93 2.95 16.56
C ARG A 25 -3.44 3.13 16.58
N VAL A 26 -4.18 2.21 15.97
CA VAL A 26 -5.64 2.21 16.09
C VAL A 26 -5.95 1.72 17.51
N LYS A 27 -6.34 2.65 18.39
CA LYS A 27 -6.62 2.35 19.81
C LYS A 27 -7.63 1.21 19.91
N LYS A 28 -7.41 0.25 20.81
CA LYS A 28 -8.43 -0.74 21.18
C LYS A 28 -9.58 -0.13 22.02
N GLU A 29 -9.30 0.98 22.71
CA GLU A 29 -10.19 1.59 23.72
C GLU A 29 -11.15 2.63 23.16
N VAL A 30 -10.75 3.35 22.11
CA VAL A 30 -11.73 3.99 21.24
C VAL A 30 -12.13 2.88 20.29
N LYS A 31 -13.37 2.41 20.35
CA LYS A 31 -13.97 1.79 19.17
C LYS A 31 -13.87 2.86 18.07
N ALA A 32 -12.76 2.93 17.34
CA ALA A 32 -12.83 3.24 15.92
C ALA A 32 -13.82 2.19 15.44
N GLU A 33 -15.09 2.59 15.34
CA GLU A 33 -16.17 1.71 14.96
C GLU A 33 -15.63 0.97 13.73
N ARG A 34 -15.59 -0.36 13.78
CA ARG A 34 -15.18 -1.17 12.63
C ARG A 34 -16.26 -1.01 11.56
N ARG A 35 -16.32 0.18 11.01
CA ARG A 35 -17.36 0.71 10.17
C ARG A 35 -16.72 1.39 8.98
N VAL A 36 -17.48 1.39 7.93
CA VAL A 36 -17.21 2.11 6.70
C VAL A 36 -17.92 3.45 6.82
N TYR A 37 -17.28 4.52 6.37
CA TYR A 37 -17.84 5.88 6.40
C TYR A 37 -18.36 6.24 5.02
N GLU A 38 -19.45 7.01 4.97
CA GLU A 38 -19.89 7.69 3.75
C GLU A 38 -19.02 8.94 3.51
N LEU A 39 -19.05 9.48 2.29
CA LEU A 39 -18.25 10.65 1.94
C LEU A 39 -18.70 11.88 2.74
N GLU A 40 -20.01 12.09 2.79
CA GLU A 40 -20.70 13.22 3.41
C GLU A 40 -20.49 13.25 4.93
N GLU A 41 -20.22 12.09 5.54
CA GLU A 41 -19.84 12.05 6.95
C GLU A 41 -18.48 12.68 7.21
N LEU A 42 -17.55 12.64 6.24
CA LEU A 42 -16.15 13.04 6.42
C LEU A 42 -15.85 14.46 5.96
N VAL A 43 -16.55 14.95 4.93
CA VAL A 43 -16.28 16.25 4.29
C VAL A 43 -17.46 17.20 4.41
N GLY A 44 -17.24 18.49 4.13
CA GLY A 44 -18.29 19.51 4.16
C GLY A 44 -18.44 20.23 5.51
N GLU A 45 -19.22 21.31 5.52
CA GLU A 45 -19.38 22.19 6.69
C GLU A 45 -20.11 21.51 7.85
N ASP A 46 -21.05 20.64 7.53
CA ASP A 46 -21.89 19.90 8.48
C ASP A 46 -21.20 18.65 9.06
N SER A 47 -20.09 18.20 8.46
CA SER A 47 -19.32 17.08 8.98
C SER A 47 -18.61 17.45 10.28
N ILE A 48 -18.61 16.52 11.25
CA ILE A 48 -17.79 16.66 12.47
C ILE A 48 -16.29 16.49 12.22
N TRP A 49 -15.93 15.81 11.13
CA TRP A 49 -14.54 15.53 10.77
C TRP A 49 -13.91 16.68 10.01
N LYS A 50 -14.69 17.35 9.14
CA LYS A 50 -14.26 18.49 8.30
C LYS A 50 -12.97 18.19 7.55
N PHE A 51 -12.85 16.96 7.03
CA PHE A 51 -11.69 16.59 6.22
C PHE A 51 -11.70 17.38 4.92
N GLN A 52 -10.50 17.69 4.46
CA GLN A 52 -10.32 18.36 3.19
C GLN A 52 -10.44 17.35 2.05
N TRP A 53 -11.18 17.73 1.02
CA TRP A 53 -11.31 16.93 -0.18
C TRP A 53 -10.23 17.32 -1.19
N ALA A 54 -9.28 16.42 -1.45
CA ALA A 54 -8.09 16.71 -2.25
C ALA A 54 -8.41 17.13 -3.71
N HIS A 55 -9.55 16.69 -4.26
CA HIS A 55 -9.99 17.11 -5.59
C HIS A 55 -10.12 18.63 -5.70
N ILE A 56 -10.73 19.26 -4.68
CA ILE A 56 -10.93 20.71 -4.61
C ILE A 56 -9.60 21.45 -4.56
N LEU A 57 -8.58 20.87 -3.94
CA LEU A 57 -7.29 21.53 -3.73
C LEU A 57 -6.41 21.61 -4.98
N THR A 58 -6.63 20.76 -5.99
CA THR A 58 -5.63 20.55 -7.05
C THR A 58 -5.95 21.18 -8.39
N ASN A 59 -7.20 21.61 -8.65
CA ASN A 59 -7.69 22.17 -9.93
C ASN A 59 -7.28 21.41 -11.23
N ARG A 60 -6.70 20.21 -11.11
CA ARG A 60 -6.19 19.36 -12.19
C ARG A 60 -6.54 17.91 -11.88
N PRO A 61 -7.80 17.50 -12.12
CA PRO A 61 -8.30 16.20 -11.67
C PRO A 61 -7.75 15.01 -12.46
N ARG A 62 -7.03 15.24 -13.56
CA ARG A 62 -6.55 14.20 -14.50
C ARG A 62 -5.05 13.90 -14.41
N GLY A 63 -4.29 14.68 -13.65
CA GLY A 63 -2.84 14.53 -13.53
C GLY A 63 -2.41 13.79 -12.26
N PRO A 64 -1.13 13.40 -12.16
CA PRO A 64 -0.55 12.97 -10.89
C PRO A 64 -0.72 14.07 -9.83
N THR A 65 -1.07 13.66 -8.62
CA THR A 65 -1.18 14.53 -7.45
C THR A 65 -0.22 14.04 -6.39
N LEU A 66 0.72 14.89 -5.98
CA LEU A 66 1.65 14.62 -4.89
C LEU A 66 1.09 15.16 -3.58
N ILE A 67 1.43 14.50 -2.48
CA ILE A 67 1.14 14.98 -1.14
C ILE A 67 2.46 15.29 -0.47
N ALA A 68 2.64 16.57 -0.14
CA ALA A 68 3.82 17.08 0.54
C ALA A 68 3.49 17.38 2.00
N ASP A 69 4.50 17.20 2.86
CA ASP A 69 4.42 17.52 4.29
C ASP A 69 4.79 18.99 4.54
N THR A 70 4.80 19.46 5.80
CA THR A 70 5.14 20.85 6.15
C THR A 70 6.60 21.25 5.88
N ASN A 71 7.45 20.32 5.43
CA ASN A 71 8.84 20.55 5.05
C ASN A 71 9.06 20.27 3.56
N ASP A 72 8.00 20.34 2.75
CA ASP A 72 7.99 20.10 1.31
C ASP A 72 8.40 18.67 0.88
N LEU A 73 8.49 17.72 1.81
CA LEU A 73 8.84 16.34 1.49
C LEU A 73 7.63 15.64 0.87
N VAL A 74 7.78 15.12 -0.33
CA VAL A 74 6.78 14.30 -0.99
C VAL A 74 6.80 12.90 -0.39
N PHE A 75 5.72 12.55 0.31
CA PHE A 75 5.61 11.29 1.05
C PHE A 75 4.44 10.42 0.62
N ALA A 76 3.59 10.88 -0.31
CA ALA A 76 2.54 10.08 -0.94
C ALA A 76 2.19 10.65 -2.32
N ALA A 77 1.60 9.82 -3.18
CA ALA A 77 1.22 10.23 -4.51
C ALA A 77 -0.01 9.47 -5.04
N ARG A 78 -0.92 10.20 -5.68
CA ARG A 78 -2.03 9.66 -6.48
C ARG A 78 -1.65 9.74 -7.94
N ILE A 79 -1.70 8.61 -8.62
CA ILE A 79 -1.14 8.44 -9.96
C ILE A 79 -2.23 7.98 -10.93
N PRO A 80 -2.45 8.73 -12.02
CA PRO A 80 -3.36 8.32 -13.08
C PRO A 80 -2.80 7.15 -13.87
N GLU A 81 -3.68 6.57 -14.68
CA GLU A 81 -3.25 5.70 -15.76
C GLU A 81 -2.15 6.37 -16.62
N PRO A 82 -1.21 5.59 -17.19
CA PRO A 82 -0.16 6.13 -18.05
C PRO A 82 -0.75 6.83 -19.27
N ALA A 83 -0.42 8.10 -19.45
CA ALA A 83 -0.91 8.92 -20.55
C ALA A 83 -0.59 8.29 -21.92
N GLY A 84 -1.56 8.34 -22.84
CA GLY A 84 -1.39 7.81 -24.20
C GLY A 84 -1.43 6.28 -24.31
N ASN A 85 -1.67 5.54 -23.22
CA ASN A 85 -1.78 4.09 -23.24
C ASN A 85 -3.24 3.63 -23.20
N ALA A 86 -3.90 3.63 -24.36
CA ALA A 86 -5.31 3.26 -24.50
C ALA A 86 -5.63 1.85 -23.99
N THR A 87 -4.65 0.95 -23.89
CA THR A 87 -4.85 -0.43 -23.42
C THR A 87 -4.65 -0.60 -21.91
N PHE A 88 -4.21 0.44 -21.20
CA PHE A 88 -4.05 0.34 -19.74
C PHE A 88 -5.39 0.30 -19.02
N HIS A 89 -6.34 1.13 -19.42
CA HIS A 89 -7.71 1.09 -18.90
C HIS A 89 -8.32 -0.31 -19.03
N GLN A 90 -8.17 -0.92 -20.21
CA GLN A 90 -8.65 -2.28 -20.46
C GLN A 90 -7.99 -3.30 -19.52
N ALA A 91 -6.70 -3.17 -19.23
CA ALA A 91 -6.03 -4.05 -18.26
C ALA A 91 -6.61 -3.92 -16.84
N ALA A 92 -7.01 -2.72 -16.42
CA ALA A 92 -7.68 -2.52 -15.14
C ALA A 92 -9.09 -3.14 -15.12
N GLU A 93 -9.86 -2.98 -16.20
CA GLU A 93 -11.16 -3.64 -16.34
C GLU A 93 -11.05 -5.16 -16.34
N ASP A 94 -10.08 -5.71 -17.08
CA ASP A 94 -9.85 -7.14 -17.19
C ASP A 94 -9.45 -7.72 -15.84
N ALA A 95 -8.56 -7.04 -15.10
CA ALA A 95 -8.20 -7.44 -13.74
C ALA A 95 -9.43 -7.47 -12.82
N ALA A 96 -10.32 -6.47 -12.89
CA ALA A 96 -11.55 -6.46 -12.10
C ALA A 96 -12.47 -7.64 -12.47
N LYS A 97 -12.69 -7.89 -13.78
CA LYS A 97 -13.48 -9.02 -14.28
C LYS A 97 -12.91 -10.36 -13.81
N ILE A 98 -11.58 -10.54 -13.90
CA ILE A 98 -10.89 -11.76 -13.47
C ILE A 98 -11.04 -11.95 -11.97
N LEU A 99 -10.86 -10.91 -11.15
CA LEU A 99 -11.07 -11.03 -9.70
C LEU A 99 -12.50 -11.47 -9.39
N ASP A 100 -13.52 -10.90 -10.02
CA ASP A 100 -14.89 -11.33 -9.77
C ASP A 100 -15.15 -12.78 -10.23
N GLN A 101 -14.63 -13.18 -11.40
CA GLN A 101 -14.73 -14.54 -11.92
C GLN A 101 -14.00 -15.58 -11.04
N TYR A 102 -12.83 -15.22 -10.50
CA TYR A 102 -12.01 -16.12 -9.68
C TYR A 102 -12.45 -16.15 -8.21
N ARG A 103 -13.12 -15.11 -7.71
CA ARG A 103 -13.64 -15.03 -6.33
C ARG A 103 -14.36 -16.31 -5.87
N PRO A 104 -15.37 -16.87 -6.59
CA PRO A 104 -16.06 -18.08 -6.15
C PRO A 104 -15.17 -19.33 -6.13
N LEU A 105 -14.01 -19.32 -6.82
CA LEU A 105 -13.06 -20.44 -6.81
C LEU A 105 -12.26 -20.51 -5.50
N PHE A 106 -12.00 -19.36 -4.88
CA PHE A 106 -11.34 -19.23 -3.58
C PHE A 106 -12.33 -19.25 -2.41
N PHE A 107 -13.45 -18.55 -2.57
CA PHE A 107 -14.38 -18.26 -1.47
C PHE A 107 -15.74 -18.88 -1.74
N ASN A 108 -16.10 -19.87 -0.91
CA ASN A 108 -17.42 -20.48 -0.97
C ASN A 108 -18.47 -19.49 -0.42
N ALA A 109 -19.43 -19.10 -1.25
CA ALA A 109 -20.50 -18.15 -0.90
C ALA A 109 -21.39 -18.63 0.27
N SER A 110 -21.48 -19.95 0.51
CA SER A 110 -22.21 -20.52 1.64
C SER A 110 -21.44 -20.47 2.97
N LYS A 111 -20.15 -20.10 2.95
CA LYS A 111 -19.35 -19.94 4.17
C LYS A 111 -19.24 -18.46 4.53
N PRO A 112 -19.47 -18.09 5.81
CA PRO A 112 -19.33 -16.70 6.21
C PRO A 112 -17.89 -16.24 6.05
N LEU A 113 -17.71 -15.08 5.43
CA LEU A 113 -16.41 -14.40 5.39
C LEU A 113 -15.99 -14.03 6.82
N LYS A 114 -14.70 -14.15 7.12
CA LYS A 114 -14.14 -13.76 8.40
C LYS A 114 -13.77 -12.28 8.39
N TRP A 115 -14.03 -11.60 9.50
CA TRP A 115 -13.49 -10.27 9.74
C TRP A 115 -11.97 -10.32 9.84
N HIS A 116 -11.30 -9.41 9.14
CA HIS A 116 -9.88 -9.17 9.27
C HIS A 116 -9.62 -7.70 9.63
N ARG A 117 -8.36 -7.35 9.90
CA ARG A 117 -7.96 -6.00 10.35
C ARG A 117 -8.48 -4.86 9.47
N ARG A 118 -8.60 -5.12 8.17
CA ARG A 118 -8.94 -4.12 7.14
C ARG A 118 -10.43 -4.04 6.85
N GLY A 119 -11.24 -5.00 7.29
CA GLY A 119 -12.67 -5.04 6.98
C GLY A 119 -13.23 -6.45 6.84
N HIS A 120 -14.32 -6.55 6.08
CA HIS A 120 -15.07 -7.79 5.87
C HIS A 120 -15.27 -8.04 4.37
N PHE A 121 -14.21 -8.50 3.70
CA PHE A 121 -14.25 -8.80 2.26
C PHE A 121 -13.24 -9.92 1.92
N PRO A 122 -13.39 -10.62 0.78
CA PRO A 122 -12.50 -11.70 0.39
C PRO A 122 -11.15 -11.16 -0.08
N VAL A 123 -10.06 -11.73 0.47
CA VAL A 123 -8.69 -11.31 0.18
C VAL A 123 -7.77 -12.50 0.01
N GLN A 124 -6.87 -12.44 -0.96
CA GLN A 124 -5.76 -13.39 -1.09
C GLN A 124 -4.46 -12.62 -1.31
N ALA A 125 -3.44 -12.93 -0.52
CA ALA A 125 -2.10 -12.35 -0.67
C ALA A 125 -1.16 -13.35 -1.35
N MET A 126 -0.11 -12.90 -2.02
CA MET A 126 0.91 -13.75 -2.64
C MET A 126 2.28 -13.07 -2.67
N GLY A 127 3.34 -13.85 -2.87
CA GLY A 127 4.74 -13.41 -2.82
C GLY A 127 5.40 -13.65 -1.46
N VAL A 128 6.49 -12.95 -1.18
CA VAL A 128 7.38 -13.22 -0.04
C VAL A 128 7.10 -12.26 1.11
N SER A 129 7.07 -12.80 2.33
CA SER A 129 6.87 -12.01 3.55
C SER A 129 7.71 -12.53 4.71
N PHE A 130 7.93 -11.67 5.70
CA PHE A 130 8.58 -12.04 6.95
C PHE A 130 8.03 -11.26 8.14
N GLY A 131 7.50 -11.97 9.13
CA GLY A 131 6.84 -11.40 10.30
C GLY A 131 6.01 -12.43 11.06
N GLY A 132 5.23 -11.99 12.06
CA GLY A 132 4.24 -12.85 12.73
C GLY A 132 4.80 -14.06 13.48
N GLY A 133 6.07 -14.00 13.93
CA GLY A 133 6.73 -15.11 14.63
C GLY A 133 7.45 -16.10 13.72
N GLN A 134 7.45 -15.88 12.40
CA GLN A 134 8.29 -16.66 11.49
C GLN A 134 9.77 -16.53 11.85
N GLU A 135 10.52 -17.61 11.65
CA GLU A 135 11.98 -17.64 11.83
C GLU A 135 12.76 -17.38 10.54
N VAL A 136 12.11 -17.54 9.39
CA VAL A 136 12.69 -17.29 8.08
C VAL A 136 11.69 -16.53 7.19
N ALA A 137 12.22 -15.74 6.27
CA ALA A 137 11.44 -15.20 5.17
C ALA A 137 11.02 -16.36 4.25
N LYS A 138 9.77 -16.32 3.78
CA LYS A 138 9.21 -17.36 2.93
C LYS A 138 8.07 -16.81 2.08
N GLU A 139 7.70 -17.56 1.07
CA GLU A 139 6.45 -17.38 0.36
C GLU A 139 5.25 -17.53 1.30
N LEU A 140 4.20 -16.77 1.02
CA LEU A 140 2.92 -16.95 1.70
C LEU A 140 2.34 -18.32 1.36
N TYR A 141 1.95 -19.05 2.40
CA TYR A 141 1.43 -20.39 2.24
C TYR A 141 -0.03 -20.37 1.78
N HIS A 142 -0.32 -21.19 0.79
CA HIS A 142 -1.67 -21.49 0.30
C HIS A 142 -1.84 -23.00 0.10
N PRO A 143 -3.06 -23.54 0.28
CA PRO A 143 -3.36 -24.88 -0.20
C PRO A 143 -3.09 -24.99 -1.71
N ASP A 144 -2.68 -26.17 -2.19
CA ASP A 144 -2.24 -26.38 -3.59
C ASP A 144 -3.21 -25.82 -4.63
N LYS A 145 -4.52 -26.03 -4.43
CA LYS A 145 -5.58 -25.49 -5.29
C LYS A 145 -5.52 -23.96 -5.39
N ASP A 146 -5.39 -23.28 -4.26
CA ASP A 146 -5.37 -21.81 -4.21
C ASP A 146 -4.05 -21.29 -4.78
N GLN A 147 -2.94 -22.00 -4.55
CA GLN A 147 -1.63 -21.67 -5.12
C GLN A 147 -1.66 -21.75 -6.65
N GLU A 148 -2.28 -22.78 -7.23
CA GLU A 148 -2.42 -22.91 -8.69
C GLU A 148 -3.22 -21.74 -9.28
N LEU A 149 -4.34 -21.36 -8.65
CA LEU A 149 -5.14 -20.21 -9.08
C LEU A 149 -4.37 -18.90 -8.98
N LEU A 150 -3.60 -18.70 -7.90
CA LEU A 150 -2.74 -17.53 -7.73
C LEU A 150 -1.64 -17.47 -8.79
N ASN A 151 -1.00 -18.59 -9.12
CA ASN A 151 0.00 -18.67 -10.18
C ASN A 151 -0.60 -18.28 -11.54
N ARG A 152 -1.81 -18.73 -11.85
CA ARG A 152 -2.52 -18.32 -13.08
C ARG A 152 -2.79 -16.81 -13.10
N ILE A 153 -3.26 -16.23 -11.99
CA ILE A 153 -3.47 -14.77 -11.89
C ILE A 153 -2.14 -14.01 -12.02
N HIS A 154 -1.08 -14.51 -11.40
CA HIS A 154 0.25 -13.92 -11.44
C HIS A 154 0.80 -13.79 -12.87
N ASP A 155 0.53 -14.79 -13.71
CA ASP A 155 1.01 -14.85 -15.09
C ASP A 155 0.14 -14.05 -16.09
N MET A 156 -1.00 -13.52 -15.65
CA MET A 156 -1.90 -12.75 -16.51
C MET A 156 -1.33 -11.35 -16.82
N PRO A 157 -1.31 -10.94 -18.11
CA PRO A 157 -0.74 -9.65 -18.52
C PRO A 157 -1.38 -8.43 -17.85
N CYS A 158 -2.68 -8.48 -17.55
CA CYS A 158 -3.38 -7.36 -16.92
C CYS A 158 -2.79 -7.03 -15.54
N PHE A 159 -2.56 -8.03 -14.68
CA PHE A 159 -1.98 -7.82 -13.36
C PHE A 159 -0.51 -7.40 -13.43
N GLN A 160 0.27 -7.97 -14.35
CA GLN A 160 1.66 -7.56 -14.57
C GLN A 160 1.76 -6.10 -15.03
N ARG A 161 0.84 -5.63 -15.86
CA ARG A 161 0.79 -4.21 -16.29
C ARG A 161 0.48 -3.28 -15.12
N LEU A 162 -0.51 -3.62 -14.29
CA LEU A 162 -0.83 -2.85 -13.08
C LEU A 162 0.35 -2.83 -12.09
N ALA A 163 1.01 -3.98 -11.91
CA ALA A 163 2.17 -4.14 -11.04
C ALA A 163 3.37 -3.27 -11.48
N GLY A 164 3.70 -3.34 -12.77
CA GLY A 164 4.76 -2.53 -13.37
C GLY A 164 4.46 -1.04 -13.33
N HIS A 165 3.22 -0.63 -13.60
CA HIS A 165 2.83 0.78 -13.52
C HIS A 165 3.04 1.37 -12.12
N ALA A 166 2.61 0.66 -11.07
CA ALA A 166 2.85 1.10 -9.70
C ALA A 166 4.36 1.24 -9.38
N SER A 167 5.18 0.33 -9.90
CA SER A 167 6.63 0.35 -9.69
C SER A 167 7.32 1.48 -10.44
N THR A 168 6.90 1.76 -11.68
CA THR A 168 7.35 2.94 -12.44
C THR A 168 6.95 4.23 -11.74
N ALA A 169 5.71 4.30 -11.24
CA ALA A 169 5.23 5.45 -10.49
C ALA A 169 6.02 5.67 -9.20
N PHE A 170 6.33 4.60 -8.46
CA PHE A 170 7.19 4.67 -7.30
C PHE A 170 8.57 5.24 -7.67
N ARG A 171 9.19 4.72 -8.73
CA ARG A 171 10.49 5.20 -9.21
C ARG A 171 10.47 6.70 -9.54
N MET A 172 9.41 7.16 -10.19
CA MET A 172 9.26 8.55 -10.62
C MET A 172 9.08 9.52 -9.45
N TRP A 173 8.31 9.15 -8.44
CA TRP A 173 7.89 10.07 -7.38
C TRP A 173 8.61 9.85 -6.04
N ALA A 174 9.41 8.80 -5.92
CA ALA A 174 10.31 8.56 -4.80
C ALA A 174 11.60 7.84 -5.25
N PRO A 175 12.42 8.45 -6.12
CA PRO A 175 13.56 7.78 -6.76
C PRO A 175 14.60 7.27 -5.76
N ARG A 176 14.91 8.04 -4.70
CA ARG A 176 15.84 7.61 -3.64
C ARG A 176 15.33 6.39 -2.87
N LEU A 177 14.05 6.39 -2.53
CA LEU A 177 13.41 5.26 -1.84
C LEU A 177 13.29 4.04 -2.77
N TYR A 178 13.04 4.25 -4.07
CA TYR A 178 13.00 3.18 -5.06
C TYR A 178 14.36 2.50 -5.16
N SER A 179 15.45 3.27 -5.29
CA SER A 179 16.81 2.76 -5.35
C SER A 179 17.17 1.97 -4.08
N PHE A 180 16.72 2.43 -2.92
CA PHE A 180 16.84 1.68 -1.67
C PHE A 180 16.11 0.33 -1.72
N TYR A 181 14.87 0.30 -2.21
CA TYR A 181 14.13 -0.95 -2.40
C TYR A 181 14.85 -1.87 -3.38
N ALA A 182 15.29 -1.36 -4.53
CA ALA A 182 15.94 -2.15 -5.59
C ALA A 182 17.19 -2.86 -5.05
N GLY A 183 18.07 -2.11 -4.36
CA GLY A 183 19.27 -2.69 -3.76
C GLY A 183 18.97 -3.75 -2.68
N TYR A 184 17.87 -3.61 -1.94
CA TYR A 184 17.43 -4.62 -0.98
C TYR A 184 16.80 -5.83 -1.66
N MET A 185 15.98 -5.63 -2.69
CA MET A 185 15.37 -6.72 -3.45
C MET A 185 16.43 -7.58 -4.16
N ASP A 186 17.47 -6.96 -4.71
CA ASP A 186 18.61 -7.69 -5.30
C ASP A 186 19.34 -8.56 -4.27
N GLN A 187 19.55 -8.04 -3.06
CA GLN A 187 20.16 -8.80 -1.97
C GLN A 187 19.25 -9.92 -1.46
N LEU A 188 17.94 -9.68 -1.34
CA LEU A 188 16.96 -10.70 -0.95
C LEU A 188 16.96 -11.86 -1.95
N ARG A 189 16.92 -11.56 -3.26
CA ARG A 189 16.94 -12.57 -4.31
C ARG A 189 18.23 -13.39 -4.32
N LYS A 190 19.37 -12.78 -4.00
CA LYS A 190 20.65 -13.50 -3.84
C LYS A 190 20.68 -14.38 -2.59
N MET A 191 20.13 -13.90 -1.47
CA MET A 191 20.07 -14.64 -0.21
C MET A 191 19.06 -15.80 -0.28
N MET A 192 18.01 -15.65 -1.06
CA MET A 192 16.88 -16.57 -1.16
C MET A 192 16.53 -16.84 -2.63
N PRO A 193 17.40 -17.54 -3.37
CA PRO A 193 17.24 -17.76 -4.82
C PRO A 193 16.03 -18.63 -5.17
N ASP A 194 15.58 -19.46 -4.23
CA ASP A 194 14.50 -20.43 -4.46
C ASP A 194 13.09 -19.83 -4.24
N LEU A 195 13.00 -18.59 -3.72
CA LEU A 195 11.70 -17.98 -3.44
C LEU A 195 11.11 -17.27 -4.66
N VAL A 196 9.83 -17.51 -4.91
CA VAL A 196 9.02 -16.77 -5.89
C VAL A 196 8.50 -15.48 -5.25
N PHE A 197 9.09 -14.36 -5.65
CA PHE A 197 8.63 -13.04 -5.26
C PHE A 197 7.34 -12.64 -6.00
N ASN A 198 6.84 -11.44 -5.72
CA ASN A 198 5.77 -10.80 -6.50
C ASN A 198 6.11 -10.70 -7.99
N PHE A 199 5.20 -10.12 -8.79
CA PHE A 199 5.37 -9.91 -10.24
C PHE A 199 6.79 -9.49 -10.63
N TRP A 200 7.30 -10.06 -11.72
CA TRP A 200 8.69 -9.89 -12.15
C TRP A 200 9.10 -8.41 -12.36
N ASN A 201 8.14 -7.56 -12.72
CA ASN A 201 8.33 -6.11 -12.93
C ASN A 201 7.89 -5.26 -11.73
N SER A 202 7.66 -5.88 -10.57
CA SER A 202 7.30 -5.20 -9.33
C SER A 202 8.53 -4.94 -8.45
N ILE A 203 8.61 -3.73 -7.90
CA ILE A 203 9.60 -3.38 -6.87
C ILE A 203 9.25 -3.94 -5.47
N PHE A 204 8.02 -4.43 -5.31
CA PHE A 204 7.50 -4.93 -4.05
C PHE A 204 7.71 -6.43 -3.92
N ALA A 205 7.90 -6.93 -2.69
CA ALA A 205 8.08 -8.37 -2.46
C ALA A 205 6.76 -9.17 -2.41
N CYS A 206 5.64 -8.50 -2.16
CA CYS A 206 4.34 -9.12 -1.92
C CYS A 206 3.19 -8.27 -2.49
N CYS A 207 2.06 -8.90 -2.78
CA CYS A 207 0.82 -8.21 -3.10
C CYS A 207 -0.41 -8.85 -2.42
N THR A 208 -1.51 -8.10 -2.34
CA THR A 208 -2.84 -8.63 -1.99
C THR A 208 -3.86 -8.25 -3.05
N LEU A 209 -4.61 -9.26 -3.48
CA LEU A 209 -5.79 -9.18 -4.32
C LEU A 209 -7.02 -9.06 -3.43
N ASN A 210 -7.79 -7.98 -3.58
CA ASN A 210 -9.04 -7.78 -2.87
C ASN A 210 -10.20 -8.03 -3.84
N PHE A 211 -10.93 -9.12 -3.62
CA PHE A 211 -11.80 -9.75 -4.61
C PHE A 211 -13.22 -9.16 -4.69
N GLY A 212 -13.55 -8.11 -3.94
CA GLY A 212 -14.89 -7.49 -4.01
C GLY A 212 -16.04 -8.43 -3.61
N PRO A 213 -17.28 -8.21 -4.09
CA PRO A 213 -17.66 -7.18 -5.07
C PRO A 213 -17.57 -5.77 -4.49
N THR A 214 -17.58 -5.63 -3.16
CA THR A 214 -17.52 -4.35 -2.44
C THR A 214 -16.30 -4.34 -1.52
N THR A 215 -15.13 -4.00 -2.05
CA THR A 215 -13.91 -3.87 -1.23
C THR A 215 -13.93 -2.54 -0.49
N THR A 216 -14.57 -2.54 0.69
CA THR A 216 -14.59 -1.41 1.61
C THR A 216 -13.74 -1.68 2.84
N THR A 217 -12.85 -0.74 3.19
CA THR A 217 -11.95 -0.90 4.34
C THR A 217 -12.37 -0.03 5.50
N VAL A 218 -12.15 -0.54 6.71
CA VAL A 218 -12.28 0.24 7.96
C VAL A 218 -10.94 0.91 8.27
N GLU A 219 -10.90 1.88 9.19
CA GLU A 219 -9.66 2.55 9.61
C GLU A 219 -8.61 1.54 10.09
N HIS A 220 -7.43 1.54 9.46
CA HIS A 220 -6.33 0.67 9.84
C HIS A 220 -4.96 1.26 9.48
N VAL A 221 -3.91 0.59 9.97
CA VAL A 221 -2.54 0.72 9.48
C VAL A 221 -2.00 -0.66 9.12
N ASP A 222 -1.12 -0.72 8.12
CA ASP A 222 -0.38 -1.93 7.76
C ASP A 222 0.95 -2.00 8.49
N HIS A 223 0.92 -1.98 9.82
CA HIS A 223 2.10 -1.81 10.69
C HIS A 223 3.25 -2.82 10.47
N MET A 224 2.99 -3.93 9.76
CA MET A 224 4.01 -4.94 9.39
C MET A 224 4.79 -4.59 8.11
N ASN A 225 4.31 -3.63 7.31
CA ASN A 225 5.02 -3.13 6.14
C ASN A 225 6.18 -2.20 6.57
N TYR A 226 7.13 -1.98 5.67
CA TYR A 226 8.25 -1.09 5.95
C TYR A 226 7.76 0.33 6.25
N CYS A 227 8.13 0.86 7.43
CA CYS A 227 7.51 2.05 8.01
C CYS A 227 7.63 3.31 7.14
N TYR A 228 8.77 3.49 6.48
CA TYR A 228 9.06 4.60 5.56
C TYR A 228 8.77 4.24 4.11
N GLY A 229 8.46 2.97 3.87
CA GLY A 229 8.16 2.44 2.56
C GLY A 229 6.81 2.92 2.07
N TRP A 230 6.66 3.10 0.77
CA TRP A 230 5.33 3.20 0.19
C TRP A 230 4.75 1.82 -0.07
N CYS A 231 3.43 1.77 -0.15
CA CYS A 231 2.63 0.66 -0.65
C CYS A 231 1.76 1.21 -1.77
N ALA A 232 1.58 0.40 -2.82
CA ALA A 232 0.71 0.76 -3.93
C ALA A 232 -0.70 0.19 -3.71
N ILE A 233 -1.72 0.98 -3.99
CA ILE A 233 -3.13 0.58 -3.97
C ILE A 233 -3.73 0.99 -5.31
N THR A 234 -3.90 0.04 -6.21
CA THR A 234 -4.57 0.25 -7.49
C THR A 234 -6.07 -0.05 -7.33
N ALA A 235 -6.91 0.96 -7.53
CA ALA A 235 -8.35 0.80 -7.48
C ALA A 235 -8.87 0.16 -8.77
N LEU A 236 -9.82 -0.75 -8.66
CA LEU A 236 -10.39 -1.53 -9.77
C LEU A 236 -11.90 -1.65 -9.60
N GLY A 237 -12.64 -1.96 -10.67
CA GLY A 237 -14.09 -2.15 -10.65
C GLY A 237 -14.84 -1.03 -11.36
N SER A 238 -16.16 -1.01 -11.19
CA SER A 238 -17.07 -0.04 -11.78
C SER A 238 -17.81 0.70 -10.66
N PHE A 239 -17.36 1.93 -10.38
CA PHE A 239 -17.94 2.82 -9.38
C PHE A 239 -17.69 4.28 -9.77
N ASP A 240 -18.58 5.18 -9.35
CA ASP A 240 -18.37 6.62 -9.45
C ASP A 240 -17.45 7.08 -8.32
N PHE A 241 -16.18 7.23 -8.68
CA PHE A 241 -15.12 7.66 -7.78
C PHE A 241 -15.30 9.08 -7.21
N ARG A 242 -16.31 9.83 -7.67
CA ARG A 242 -16.69 11.15 -7.13
C ARG A 242 -17.76 11.05 -6.04
N LEU A 243 -18.48 9.93 -5.98
CA LEU A 243 -19.58 9.70 -5.03
C LEU A 243 -19.22 8.65 -3.97
N GLY A 244 -18.18 7.84 -4.18
CA GLY A 244 -17.82 6.76 -3.26
C GLY A 244 -16.44 6.16 -3.50
N GLY A 245 -16.05 5.23 -2.63
CA GLY A 245 -14.79 4.49 -2.73
C GLY A 245 -13.52 5.33 -2.55
N HIS A 246 -13.64 6.55 -2.02
CA HIS A 246 -12.52 7.48 -1.78
C HIS A 246 -11.55 6.91 -0.78
N LEU A 247 -10.24 7.14 -0.97
CA LEU A 247 -9.25 6.83 0.05
C LEU A 247 -9.27 7.92 1.13
N VAL A 248 -9.36 7.51 2.39
CA VAL A 248 -9.32 8.41 3.54
C VAL A 248 -7.96 8.30 4.19
N LEU A 249 -7.26 9.43 4.37
CA LEU A 249 -5.97 9.54 5.05
C LEU A 249 -6.18 10.29 6.37
N TRP A 250 -6.50 9.54 7.42
CA TRP A 250 -6.99 10.06 8.69
C TRP A 250 -6.01 10.98 9.40
N ASP A 251 -4.71 10.67 9.35
CA ASP A 251 -3.67 11.51 9.97
C ASP A 251 -3.48 12.84 9.25
N LEU A 252 -3.85 12.92 7.97
CA LEU A 252 -3.75 14.11 7.14
C LEU A 252 -5.07 14.89 7.08
N LYS A 253 -6.16 14.31 7.61
CA LYS A 253 -7.54 14.82 7.42
C LYS A 253 -7.88 15.04 5.95
N LEU A 254 -7.44 14.12 5.09
CA LEU A 254 -7.65 14.19 3.63
C LEU A 254 -8.55 13.05 3.14
N VAL A 255 -9.45 13.39 2.23
CA VAL A 255 -10.22 12.44 1.41
C VAL A 255 -9.79 12.59 -0.05
N VAL A 256 -9.45 11.47 -0.69
CA VAL A 256 -8.82 11.44 -2.01
C VAL A 256 -9.62 10.56 -2.96
N GLU A 257 -10.06 11.13 -4.08
CA GLU A 257 -10.63 10.37 -5.20
C GLU A 257 -9.56 9.48 -5.83
N VAL A 258 -9.81 8.17 -5.92
CA VAL A 258 -8.94 7.23 -6.63
C VAL A 258 -9.78 6.47 -7.65
N PRO A 259 -9.86 6.96 -8.92
CA PRO A 259 -10.63 6.30 -9.97
C PRO A 259 -10.20 4.86 -10.23
N PRO A 260 -11.08 4.00 -10.80
CA PRO A 260 -10.67 2.71 -11.35
C PRO A 260 -9.47 2.87 -12.30
N GLY A 261 -8.49 1.96 -12.18
CA GLY A 261 -7.22 2.00 -12.93
C GLY A 261 -6.15 2.89 -12.31
N TRP A 262 -6.50 3.80 -11.40
CA TRP A 262 -5.53 4.69 -10.76
C TRP A 262 -4.87 4.03 -9.55
N THR A 263 -3.66 4.50 -9.25
CA THR A 263 -2.84 3.96 -8.14
C THR A 263 -2.55 5.04 -7.11
N MET A 264 -2.80 4.73 -5.84
CA MET A 264 -2.28 5.52 -4.72
C MET A 264 -1.02 4.87 -4.15
N LEU A 265 0.02 5.67 -3.92
CA LEU A 265 1.24 5.32 -3.20
C LEU A 265 1.23 6.01 -1.83
N ILE A 266 1.25 5.24 -0.74
CA ILE A 266 1.25 5.78 0.64
C ILE A 266 2.17 5.00 1.58
N PRO A 267 2.70 5.63 2.64
CA PRO A 267 3.34 4.94 3.76
C PRO A 267 2.29 4.28 4.67
N SER A 268 1.72 3.16 4.19
CA SER A 268 0.57 2.49 4.81
C SER A 268 0.86 1.89 6.19
N ALA A 269 2.13 1.66 6.52
CA ALA A 269 2.56 1.20 7.83
C ALA A 269 2.39 2.25 8.93
N PHE A 270 2.32 3.52 8.55
CA PHE A 270 2.25 4.64 9.46
C PHE A 270 0.95 5.45 9.33
N LEU A 271 0.53 5.76 8.09
CA LEU A 271 -0.68 6.54 7.86
C LEU A 271 -1.91 5.67 8.10
N ARG A 272 -2.76 6.10 9.03
CA ARG A 272 -4.09 5.53 9.22
C ARG A 272 -4.91 5.81 7.98
N HIS A 273 -5.45 4.75 7.39
CA HIS A 273 -6.21 4.84 6.15
C HIS A 273 -7.41 3.90 6.14
N SER A 274 -8.39 4.26 5.33
CA SER A 274 -9.58 3.48 5.00
C SER A 274 -10.09 3.88 3.63
N ASN A 275 -11.26 3.38 3.22
CA ASN A 275 -11.99 3.99 2.12
C ASN A 275 -13.46 4.22 2.49
N THR A 276 -14.12 5.11 1.75
CA THR A 276 -15.56 5.37 1.93
C THR A 276 -16.39 4.23 1.33
N SER A 277 -17.66 4.17 1.73
CA SER A 277 -18.65 3.31 1.10
C SER A 277 -18.79 3.58 -0.40
N LEU A 278 -19.39 2.61 -1.09
CA LEU A 278 -19.81 2.72 -2.49
C LEU A 278 -21.30 3.01 -2.57
N GLN A 279 -21.75 3.48 -3.73
CA GLN A 279 -23.16 3.60 -4.05
C GLN A 279 -23.79 2.22 -4.31
N PRO A 280 -25.12 2.07 -4.13
CA PRO A 280 -25.82 0.82 -4.41
C PRO A 280 -25.59 0.34 -5.85
N GLY A 281 -25.22 -0.93 -6.02
CA GLY A 281 -24.99 -1.56 -7.32
C GLY A 281 -23.57 -1.39 -7.89
N GLU A 282 -22.72 -0.60 -7.24
CA GLU A 282 -21.32 -0.44 -7.65
C GLU A 282 -20.44 -1.61 -7.23
N THR A 283 -19.30 -1.75 -7.91
CA THR A 283 -18.29 -2.76 -7.61
C THR A 283 -16.92 -2.13 -7.42
N ARG A 284 -16.16 -2.62 -6.43
CA ARG A 284 -14.79 -2.20 -6.18
C ARG A 284 -13.92 -3.38 -5.77
N PHE A 285 -12.81 -3.50 -6.47
CA PHE A 285 -11.72 -4.44 -6.24
C PHE A 285 -10.44 -3.63 -6.04
N SER A 286 -9.36 -4.28 -5.65
CA SER A 286 -8.04 -3.63 -5.71
C SER A 286 -6.90 -4.62 -5.76
N LEU A 287 -5.82 -4.19 -6.41
CA LEU A 287 -4.49 -4.79 -6.29
C LEU A 287 -3.66 -3.90 -5.37
N THR A 288 -3.13 -4.48 -4.30
CA THR A 288 -2.23 -3.76 -3.39
C THR A 288 -0.85 -4.41 -3.41
N GLN A 289 0.22 -3.63 -3.43
CA GLN A 289 1.60 -4.13 -3.44
C GLN A 289 2.40 -3.49 -2.33
N TYR A 290 3.20 -4.30 -1.62
CA TYR A 290 3.91 -3.87 -0.43
C TYR A 290 5.11 -4.77 -0.13
N THR A 291 5.99 -4.30 0.74
CA THR A 291 7.12 -5.10 1.24
C THR A 291 7.08 -5.11 2.77
N ALA A 292 7.05 -6.30 3.35
CA ALA A 292 7.07 -6.49 4.80
C ALA A 292 8.39 -5.98 5.38
N ALA A 293 8.31 -5.26 6.50
CA ALA A 293 9.48 -4.68 7.15
C ALA A 293 10.49 -5.73 7.63
N GLY A 294 9.99 -6.94 7.94
CA GLY A 294 10.84 -8.07 8.29
C GLY A 294 11.87 -8.37 7.21
N LEU A 295 11.53 -8.25 5.93
CA LEU A 295 12.46 -8.55 4.83
C LEU A 295 13.65 -7.60 4.80
N PHE A 296 13.44 -6.32 5.09
CA PHE A 296 14.55 -5.38 5.26
C PHE A 296 15.38 -5.71 6.50
N ARG A 297 14.70 -6.07 7.59
CA ARG A 297 15.34 -6.41 8.86
C ARG A 297 16.22 -7.66 8.75
N ILE A 298 15.74 -8.74 8.13
CA ILE A 298 16.51 -9.99 8.04
C ILE A 298 17.80 -9.81 7.24
N LEU A 299 17.78 -9.02 6.16
CA LEU A 299 19.00 -8.65 5.44
C LEU A 299 19.97 -7.86 6.30
N SER A 300 19.43 -6.86 7.00
CA SER A 300 20.23 -5.98 7.86
C SER A 300 20.80 -6.67 9.10
N ASP A 301 20.21 -7.81 9.44
CA ASP A 301 20.58 -8.70 10.54
C ASP A 301 21.33 -9.94 9.99
N GLU A 302 21.90 -9.85 8.78
CA GLU A 302 22.76 -10.86 8.12
C GLU A 302 22.12 -12.25 7.99
N GLY A 303 20.81 -12.31 7.77
CA GLY A 303 20.06 -13.56 7.64
C GLY A 303 19.65 -14.18 8.98
N VAL A 304 19.98 -13.56 10.12
CA VAL A 304 19.68 -14.10 11.44
C VAL A 304 18.38 -13.51 11.98
N ALA A 305 17.38 -14.35 12.22
CA ALA A 305 16.17 -13.92 12.91
C ALA A 305 16.46 -13.49 14.33
N ARG A 306 15.87 -12.37 14.76
CA ARG A 306 16.08 -11.81 16.11
C ARG A 306 15.71 -12.74 17.26
N THR A 307 14.79 -13.68 17.03
CA THR A 307 14.43 -14.73 18.00
C THR A 307 15.59 -15.71 18.25
N LYS A 308 16.58 -15.77 17.36
CA LYS A 308 17.77 -16.63 17.44
C LYS A 308 19.02 -15.87 17.86
N MET A 309 18.93 -14.56 18.07
CA MET A 309 20.08 -13.73 18.47
C MET A 309 20.38 -13.85 19.96
N THR A 310 21.66 -13.83 20.31
CA THR A 310 22.10 -13.59 21.68
C THR A 310 21.73 -12.17 22.15
N PRO A 311 21.67 -11.89 23.46
CA PRO A 311 21.40 -10.54 23.97
C PRO A 311 22.34 -9.47 23.41
N LYS A 312 23.62 -9.80 23.21
CA LYS A 312 24.62 -8.88 22.63
C LYS A 312 24.33 -8.56 21.16
N GLN A 313 24.02 -9.58 20.35
CA GLN A 313 23.64 -9.39 18.94
C GLN A 313 22.36 -8.57 18.82
N LEU A 314 21.36 -8.86 19.67
CA LEU A 314 20.11 -8.12 19.68
C LEU A 314 20.31 -6.65 20.06
N ALA A 315 21.12 -6.36 21.08
CA ALA A 315 21.44 -4.99 21.48
C ALA A 315 22.17 -4.21 20.37
N HIS A 316 23.11 -4.86 19.68
CA HIS A 316 23.79 -4.27 18.52
C HIS A 316 22.81 -3.99 17.36
N ALA A 317 21.97 -4.96 16.99
CA ALA A 317 20.96 -4.81 15.94
C ALA A 317 19.94 -3.69 16.27
N GLN A 318 19.59 -3.51 17.55
CA GLN A 318 18.74 -2.42 18.02
C GLN A 318 19.42 -1.05 17.88
N GLN A 319 20.70 -0.93 18.22
CA GLN A 319 21.46 0.32 18.03
C GLN A 319 21.56 0.71 16.55
N GLU A 320 21.87 -0.25 15.68
CA GLU A 320 21.95 0.00 14.24
C GLU A 320 20.59 0.37 13.64
N GLN A 321 19.50 -0.22 14.15
CA GLN A 321 18.15 0.15 13.75
C GLN A 321 17.83 1.62 14.09
N ILE A 322 18.28 2.14 15.24
CA ILE A 322 18.09 3.55 15.61
C ILE A 322 18.83 4.48 14.64
N LYS A 323 20.04 4.14 14.21
CA LYS A 323 20.76 4.95 13.21
C LYS A 323 20.03 4.98 11.87
N ARG A 324 19.46 3.84 11.45
CA ARG A 324 18.72 3.72 10.18
C ARG A 324 17.42 4.52 10.17
N ILE A 325 16.76 4.66 11.33
CA ILE A 325 15.56 5.50 11.53
C ILE A 325 15.83 6.95 11.11
N THR A 326 16.92 7.53 11.60
CA THR A 326 17.29 8.92 11.29
C THR A 326 17.64 9.09 9.81
N ALA A 327 18.32 8.11 9.21
CA ALA A 327 18.67 8.13 7.79
C ALA A 327 17.47 7.90 6.85
N ALA A 328 16.33 7.44 7.35
CA ALA A 328 15.20 7.05 6.50
C ALA A 328 14.35 8.20 6.00
N LEU A 329 14.26 9.31 6.75
CA LEU A 329 13.56 10.51 6.28
C LEU A 329 14.29 11.16 5.10
N ASN A 330 15.62 11.05 5.04
CA ASN A 330 16.45 11.52 3.92
C ASN A 330 16.22 10.75 2.60
N ARG A 331 15.21 9.88 2.54
CA ARG A 331 14.84 9.11 1.34
C ARG A 331 13.58 9.67 0.65
N PHE A 332 12.80 10.51 1.33
CA PHE A 332 11.78 11.30 0.65
C PHE A 332 12.45 12.45 -0.08
N SER A 333 11.88 12.83 -1.22
CA SER A 333 12.40 13.92 -2.04
C SER A 333 11.50 15.13 -1.86
N THR A 334 12.06 16.34 -1.92
CA THR A 334 11.27 17.55 -2.00
C THR A 334 10.62 17.69 -3.38
N LEU A 335 9.63 18.57 -3.51
CA LEU A 335 9.04 18.87 -4.81
C LEU A 335 10.09 19.40 -5.80
N ASP A 336 10.97 20.30 -5.36
CA ASP A 336 12.00 20.91 -6.19
C ASP A 336 13.02 19.89 -6.69
N GLU A 337 13.46 18.96 -5.84
CA GLU A 337 14.36 17.88 -6.24
C GLU A 337 13.73 17.01 -7.35
N LEU A 338 12.44 16.69 -7.23
CA LEU A 338 11.73 15.87 -8.22
C LEU A 338 11.52 16.60 -9.56
N LEU A 339 11.42 17.92 -9.55
CA LEU A 339 11.29 18.71 -10.78
C LEU A 339 12.64 18.84 -11.49
N ASN A 340 13.73 19.04 -10.73
CA ASN A 340 15.08 19.16 -11.29
C ASN A 340 15.62 17.83 -11.85
N ASP A 341 15.20 16.69 -11.27
CA ASP A 341 15.57 15.35 -11.77
C ASP A 341 14.82 14.95 -13.06
N GLN A 342 13.84 15.75 -13.50
CA GLN A 342 13.01 15.50 -14.70
C GLN A 342 13.38 16.36 -15.91
N GLU A 343 14.27 17.34 -15.76
CA GLU A 343 14.95 18.05 -16.85
C GLU A 343 16.20 17.28 -17.30
#